data_AF-A0A6I1YYY9-F1
#
_entry.id   AF-A0A6I1YYY9-F1
#
_cell.length_a   1.000
_cell.length_b   1.000
_cell.length_c   1.000
_cell.angle_alpha   90.00
_cell.angle_beta   90.00
_cell.angle_gamma   90.00
#
_symmetry.space_group_name_H-M   'P 1'
#
loop_
_entity.id
_entity.type
_entity.pdbx_description
1 polymer ?
#
loop_
_entity_poly.entity_id
_entity_poly.type
_entity_poly.pdbx_seq_one_letter_code
_entity_poly.pdbx_strand_id
1 'polypeptide(L)'
;MGVRVSHNSIGMSGESEWAAGRPPVMTTLSPASSINAYIEELASSATVEIASAQPGWTRTPDALEQALTKTESCLAKGVRVRTIYQHAARFNEPMKEYVRRATELGGEFRTVADSHFDRMVLVDRRVAVISTANDHVTATAIADPGVVGFLVDLYERAWSHGKSFNLTGPRAASTEVVPEIRTRIKELLMAGHSGAYIARRVGLRKRAYDNHVAAIKVELGASNLVQLGVLLAREQQGVRQDQAAVS
;
A
#
# COMPACT_ATOMS: atom_id res chain seq x y z
N MET A 1 -4.13 3.39 -51.70
CA MET A 1 -3.17 3.58 -50.59
C MET A 1 -3.88 3.16 -49.31
N GLY A 2 -3.86 1.86 -49.00
CA GLY A 2 -4.63 1.27 -47.90
C GLY A 2 -3.68 0.51 -46.99
N VAL A 3 -3.58 0.95 -45.74
CA VAL A 3 -2.70 0.36 -44.71
C VAL A 3 -3.38 -0.88 -44.14
N ARG A 4 -2.78 -2.06 -44.35
CA ARG A 4 -3.16 -3.30 -43.65
C ARG A 4 -2.76 -3.18 -42.19
N VAL A 5 -3.74 -3.27 -41.30
CA VAL A 5 -3.52 -3.49 -39.86
C VAL A 5 -3.32 -4.99 -39.66
N SER A 6 -2.08 -5.41 -39.42
CA SER A 6 -1.75 -6.78 -39.02
C SER A 6 -2.23 -7.00 -37.58
N HIS A 7 -3.29 -7.80 -37.43
CA HIS A 7 -3.66 -8.40 -36.16
C HIS A 7 -2.62 -9.46 -35.81
N ASN A 8 -1.79 -9.19 -34.80
CA ASN A 8 -0.87 -10.18 -34.27
C ASN A 8 -1.57 -10.90 -33.11
N SER A 9 -2.09 -12.09 -33.41
CA SER A 9 -2.63 -13.03 -32.44
C SER A 9 -1.50 -13.52 -31.54
N ILE A 10 -1.46 -13.10 -30.28
CA ILE A 10 -0.53 -13.64 -29.29
C ILE A 10 -1.07 -15.01 -28.87
N GLY A 11 -0.40 -16.05 -29.35
CA GLY A 11 -0.69 -17.44 -29.02
C GLY A 11 -0.40 -17.76 -27.56
N MET A 12 -1.34 -18.50 -26.96
CA MET A 12 -1.20 -19.19 -25.67
C MET A 12 -0.07 -20.23 -25.74
N SER A 13 1.18 -19.80 -25.52
CA SER A 13 2.37 -20.66 -25.51
C SER A 13 3.06 -20.66 -24.14
N GLY A 14 2.27 -20.71 -23.07
CA GLY A 14 2.75 -20.82 -21.68
C GLY A 14 2.47 -22.17 -21.01
N GLU A 15 1.83 -23.12 -21.69
CA GLU A 15 1.34 -24.36 -21.07
C GLU A 15 2.39 -25.47 -20.93
N SER A 16 3.71 -25.20 -20.96
CA SER A 16 4.73 -26.27 -20.88
C SER A 16 5.78 -26.12 -19.76
N GLU A 17 5.69 -25.13 -18.87
CA GLU A 17 6.66 -24.96 -17.77
C GLU A 17 6.14 -25.37 -16.38
N TRP A 18 4.90 -25.84 -16.25
CA TRP A 18 4.28 -26.21 -14.97
C TRP A 18 4.72 -27.59 -14.43
N ALA A 19 5.46 -28.38 -15.22
CA ALA A 19 5.83 -29.75 -14.88
C ALA A 19 7.00 -29.88 -13.86
N ALA A 20 7.65 -28.78 -13.45
CA ALA A 20 8.82 -28.82 -12.56
C ALA A 20 8.61 -28.20 -11.16
N GLY A 21 7.39 -27.80 -10.79
CA GLY A 21 7.08 -27.30 -9.44
C GLY A 21 7.81 -26.03 -9.01
N ARG A 22 8.52 -25.36 -9.93
CA ARG A 22 9.18 -24.07 -9.71
C ARG A 22 8.36 -22.99 -10.43
N PRO A 23 7.87 -21.95 -9.73
CA PRO A 23 7.21 -20.86 -10.40
C PRO A 23 8.19 -20.22 -11.40
N PRO A 24 7.74 -19.85 -12.61
CA PRO A 24 8.54 -19.08 -13.56
C PRO A 24 9.13 -17.84 -12.88
N VAL A 25 10.37 -17.49 -13.24
CA VAL A 25 11.15 -16.41 -12.62
C VAL A 25 10.34 -15.11 -12.53
N MET A 26 9.56 -14.82 -13.57
CA MET A 26 8.60 -13.73 -13.60
C MET A 26 7.40 -14.10 -14.45
N THR A 27 6.18 -13.78 -14.01
CA THR A 27 4.94 -14.02 -14.77
C THR A 27 3.96 -12.87 -14.56
N THR A 28 3.40 -12.40 -15.67
CA THR A 28 2.34 -11.38 -15.64
C THR A 28 1.00 -12.08 -15.46
N LEU A 29 0.25 -11.63 -14.45
CA LEU A 29 -1.06 -12.13 -14.07
C LEU A 29 -2.13 -11.12 -14.51
N SER A 30 -3.10 -11.59 -15.27
CA SER A 30 -4.31 -10.86 -15.65
C SER A 30 -5.40 -11.86 -16.04
N PRO A 31 -6.69 -11.55 -15.85
CA PRO A 31 -7.26 -10.36 -15.20
C PRO A 31 -7.22 -10.45 -13.66
N ALA A 32 -7.84 -9.50 -12.95
CA ALA A 32 -7.84 -9.42 -11.48
C ALA A 32 -8.27 -10.71 -10.75
N SER A 33 -9.19 -11.50 -11.33
CA SER A 33 -9.60 -12.80 -10.78
C SER A 33 -8.43 -13.79 -10.75
N SER A 34 -7.62 -13.83 -11.80
CA SER A 34 -6.40 -14.66 -11.86
C SER A 34 -5.37 -14.22 -10.82
N ILE A 35 -5.28 -12.92 -10.51
CA ILE A 35 -4.38 -12.40 -9.47
C ILE A 35 -4.79 -12.92 -8.09
N ASN A 36 -6.07 -12.80 -7.75
CA ASN A 36 -6.56 -13.22 -6.43
C ASN A 36 -6.49 -14.75 -6.25
N ALA A 37 -6.80 -15.52 -7.29
CA ALA A 37 -6.67 -16.97 -7.29
C ALA A 37 -5.20 -17.41 -7.11
N TYR A 38 -4.28 -16.76 -7.83
CA TYR A 38 -2.85 -17.04 -7.69
C TYR A 38 -2.30 -16.70 -6.30
N ILE A 39 -2.68 -15.53 -5.74
CA ILE A 39 -2.31 -15.17 -4.36
C ILE A 39 -2.89 -16.18 -3.36
N GLU A 40 -4.09 -16.68 -3.59
CA GLU A 40 -4.74 -17.67 -2.73
C GLU A 40 -4.04 -19.03 -2.77
N GLU A 41 -3.66 -19.49 -3.96
CA GLU A 41 -2.84 -20.70 -4.12
C GLU A 41 -1.49 -20.57 -3.39
N LEU A 42 -0.80 -19.44 -3.58
CA LEU A 42 0.45 -19.15 -2.86
C LEU A 42 0.24 -19.09 -1.34
N ALA A 43 -0.78 -18.39 -0.87
CA ALA A 43 -1.09 -18.30 0.55
C ALA A 43 -1.44 -19.68 1.15
N SER A 44 -2.10 -20.55 0.37
CA SER A 44 -2.45 -21.89 0.82
C SER A 44 -1.23 -22.79 1.03
N SER A 45 -0.16 -22.54 0.27
CA SER A 45 1.12 -23.25 0.31
C SER A 45 2.18 -22.57 1.19
N ALA A 46 1.87 -21.42 1.80
CA ALA A 46 2.75 -20.74 2.73
C ALA A 46 3.04 -21.60 3.97
N THR A 47 4.29 -21.61 4.40
CA THR A 47 4.76 -22.43 5.53
C THR A 47 5.39 -21.61 6.65
N VAL A 48 5.81 -20.38 6.38
CA VAL A 48 6.56 -19.54 7.32
C VAL A 48 5.86 -18.19 7.51
N GLU A 49 5.60 -17.48 6.42
CA GLU A 49 5.15 -16.09 6.49
C GLU A 49 4.41 -15.63 5.23
N ILE A 50 3.38 -14.82 5.45
CA ILE A 50 2.79 -13.94 4.45
C ILE A 50 2.94 -12.49 4.93
N ALA A 51 3.73 -11.72 4.18
CA ALA A 51 3.95 -10.31 4.43
C ALA A 51 3.33 -9.50 3.29
N SER A 52 2.43 -8.56 3.60
CA SER A 52 1.73 -7.82 2.56
C SER A 52 1.67 -6.32 2.83
N ALA A 53 1.68 -5.55 1.76
CA ALA A 53 1.54 -4.12 1.81
C ALA A 53 0.46 -3.70 0.80
N GLN A 54 -0.59 -3.09 1.32
CA GLN A 54 -1.87 -2.95 0.61
C GLN A 54 -2.33 -1.50 0.65
N PRO A 55 -1.65 -0.61 -0.11
CA PRO A 55 -2.13 0.75 -0.31
C PRO A 55 -3.42 0.74 -1.13
N GLY A 56 -4.20 1.79 -1.02
CA GLY A 56 -5.44 1.93 -1.78
C GLY A 56 -6.69 1.92 -0.92
N TRP A 57 -7.80 2.35 -1.54
CA TRP A 57 -9.03 2.63 -0.81
C TRP A 57 -10.03 1.52 -0.87
N THR A 58 -10.60 1.27 0.31
CA THR A 58 -11.84 0.54 0.55
C THR A 58 -11.89 -0.80 -0.16
N ARG A 59 -11.31 -1.80 0.50
CA ARG A 59 -11.86 -3.15 0.39
C ARG A 59 -13.35 -3.08 0.72
N THR A 60 -14.18 -3.65 -0.15
CA THR A 60 -15.60 -3.85 0.14
C THR A 60 -15.73 -4.75 1.38
N PRO A 61 -16.86 -4.70 2.11
CA PRO A 61 -17.11 -5.63 3.21
C PRO A 61 -16.85 -7.09 2.81
N ASP A 62 -17.32 -7.51 1.64
CA ASP A 62 -17.09 -8.87 1.11
C ASP A 62 -15.60 -9.17 0.90
N ALA A 63 -14.83 -8.21 0.38
CA ALA A 63 -13.39 -8.38 0.19
C ALA A 63 -12.63 -8.42 1.53
N LEU A 64 -13.14 -7.75 2.57
CA LEU A 64 -12.59 -7.84 3.92
C LEU A 64 -12.92 -9.19 4.57
N GLU A 65 -14.13 -9.70 4.41
CA GLU A 65 -14.50 -11.02 4.94
C GLU A 65 -13.69 -12.13 4.25
N GLN A 66 -13.54 -12.08 2.92
CA GLN A 66 -12.67 -13.00 2.19
C GLN A 66 -11.21 -12.89 2.65
N ALA A 67 -10.71 -11.66 2.88
CA ALA A 67 -9.37 -11.47 3.42
C ALA A 67 -9.24 -12.05 4.83
N LEU A 68 -10.30 -11.99 5.64
CA LEU A 68 -10.35 -12.55 6.97
C LEU A 68 -10.30 -14.07 6.95
N THR A 69 -11.16 -14.73 6.19
CA THR A 69 -11.14 -16.20 6.04
C THR A 69 -9.75 -16.69 5.60
N LYS A 70 -9.10 -15.97 4.69
CA LYS A 70 -7.73 -16.29 4.25
C LYS A 70 -6.71 -16.09 5.36
N THR A 71 -6.81 -15.00 6.11
CA THR A 71 -5.94 -14.69 7.25
C THR A 71 -6.10 -15.74 8.34
N GLU A 72 -7.34 -16.12 8.68
CA GLU A 72 -7.70 -17.18 9.63
C GLU A 72 -7.06 -18.51 9.23
N SER A 73 -7.19 -18.92 7.97
CA SER A 73 -6.61 -20.17 7.46
C SER A 73 -5.08 -20.20 7.58
N CYS A 74 -4.40 -19.08 7.30
CA CYS A 74 -2.94 -18.99 7.40
C CYS A 74 -2.48 -19.03 8.87
N LEU A 75 -3.11 -18.24 9.73
CA LEU A 75 -2.80 -18.21 11.16
C LEU A 75 -3.05 -19.56 11.84
N ALA A 76 -4.11 -20.27 11.47
CA ALA A 76 -4.41 -21.62 11.97
C ALA A 76 -3.33 -22.66 11.61
N LYS A 77 -2.59 -22.45 10.52
CA LYS A 77 -1.43 -23.26 10.11
C LYS A 77 -0.11 -22.86 10.81
N GLY A 78 -0.13 -21.81 11.65
CA GLY A 78 1.06 -21.24 12.26
C GLY A 78 1.88 -20.32 11.34
N VAL A 79 1.33 -19.94 10.18
CA VAL A 79 1.97 -18.99 9.26
C VAL A 79 1.87 -17.58 9.83
N ARG A 80 2.98 -16.86 9.90
CA ARG A 80 2.98 -15.45 10.36
C ARG A 80 2.31 -14.56 9.33
N VAL A 81 1.36 -13.72 9.75
CA VAL A 81 0.69 -12.76 8.84
C VAL A 81 1.01 -11.34 9.28
N ARG A 82 1.72 -10.60 8.42
CA ARG A 82 2.09 -9.19 8.66
C ARG A 82 1.57 -8.30 7.54
N THR A 83 0.77 -7.28 7.86
CA THR A 83 0.18 -6.40 6.83
C THR A 83 0.38 -4.91 7.11
N ILE A 84 0.79 -4.17 6.07
CA ILE A 84 0.92 -2.71 6.08
C ILE A 84 -0.22 -2.08 5.29
N TYR A 85 -0.90 -1.11 5.91
CA TYR A 85 -1.89 -0.23 5.29
C TYR A 85 -1.44 1.24 5.32
N GLN A 86 -2.20 2.13 4.69
CA GLN A 86 -2.04 3.58 4.88
C GLN A 86 -2.75 4.04 6.16
N HIS A 87 -2.30 5.11 6.81
CA HIS A 87 -2.93 5.67 8.01
C HIS A 87 -4.42 5.95 7.84
N ALA A 88 -4.85 6.30 6.62
CA ALA A 88 -6.25 6.52 6.29
C ALA A 88 -7.15 5.29 6.57
N ALA A 89 -6.60 4.07 6.57
CA ALA A 89 -7.33 2.84 6.88
C ALA A 89 -7.89 2.83 8.31
N ARG A 90 -7.29 3.58 9.24
CA ARG A 90 -7.75 3.68 10.64
C ARG A 90 -9.09 4.39 10.80
N PHE A 91 -9.55 5.09 9.77
CA PHE A 91 -10.84 5.79 9.75
C PHE A 91 -11.94 4.99 9.02
N ASN A 92 -11.68 3.73 8.67
CA ASN A 92 -12.64 2.83 8.04
C ASN A 92 -13.12 1.79 9.06
N GLU A 93 -14.40 1.85 9.45
CA GLU A 93 -14.99 0.95 10.46
C GLU A 93 -14.91 -0.53 10.07
N PRO A 94 -15.36 -0.96 8.87
CA PRO A 94 -15.14 -2.34 8.40
C PRO A 94 -13.68 -2.80 8.47
N MET A 95 -12.72 -1.93 8.14
CA MET A 95 -11.30 -2.28 8.21
C MET A 95 -10.84 -2.48 9.65
N LYS A 96 -11.32 -1.65 10.59
CA LYS A 96 -11.00 -1.81 12.01
C LYS A 96 -11.52 -3.13 12.56
N GLU A 97 -12.73 -3.52 12.17
CA GLU A 97 -13.32 -4.80 12.60
C GLU A 97 -12.54 -6.00 12.03
N TYR A 98 -12.17 -5.95 10.75
CA TYR A 98 -11.28 -6.95 10.15
C TYR A 98 -9.95 -7.06 10.90
N VAL A 99 -9.26 -5.93 11.13
CA VAL A 99 -7.98 -5.89 11.84
C VAL A 99 -8.13 -6.41 13.26
N ARG A 100 -9.22 -6.08 13.97
CA ARG A 100 -9.52 -6.59 15.31
C ARG A 100 -9.56 -8.12 15.34
N ARG A 101 -10.43 -8.71 14.51
CA ARG A 101 -10.60 -10.18 14.44
C ARG A 101 -9.30 -10.87 14.04
N ALA A 102 -8.59 -10.35 13.06
CA ALA A 102 -7.32 -10.93 12.61
C ALA A 102 -6.20 -10.78 13.66
N THR A 103 -6.16 -9.69 14.41
CA THR A 103 -5.17 -9.48 15.49
C THR A 103 -5.41 -10.42 16.66
N GLU A 104 -6.67 -10.69 17.01
CA GLU A 104 -7.04 -11.68 18.05
C GLU A 104 -6.52 -13.10 17.73
N LEU A 105 -6.28 -13.38 16.46
CA LEU A 105 -5.73 -14.64 15.98
C LEU A 105 -4.20 -14.61 15.77
N GLY A 106 -3.54 -13.50 16.11
CA GLY A 106 -2.09 -13.34 16.01
C GLY A 106 -1.59 -12.63 14.74
N GLY A 107 -2.49 -12.10 13.91
CA GLY A 107 -2.10 -11.26 12.78
C GLY A 107 -1.51 -9.91 13.23
N GLU A 108 -0.48 -9.44 12.56
CA GLU A 108 0.17 -8.16 12.87
C GLU A 108 -0.15 -7.11 11.81
N PHE A 109 -0.60 -5.93 12.23
CA PHE A 109 -1.01 -4.87 11.32
C PHE A 109 -0.31 -3.56 11.67
N ARG A 110 0.22 -2.89 10.64
CA ARG A 110 0.83 -1.57 10.76
C ARG A 110 0.27 -0.61 9.73
N THR A 111 0.44 0.68 9.99
CA THR A 111 0.06 1.75 9.06
C THR A 111 1.18 2.74 8.85
N VAL A 112 1.28 3.28 7.64
CA VAL A 112 2.25 4.31 7.23
C VAL A 112 1.54 5.55 6.66
N ALA A 113 2.18 6.72 6.76
CA ALA A 113 1.62 7.98 6.26
C ALA A 113 1.55 8.04 4.74
N ASP A 114 2.52 7.43 4.05
CA ASP A 114 2.44 7.12 2.64
C ASP A 114 3.02 5.76 2.29
N SER A 115 2.52 5.22 1.17
CA SER A 115 3.07 4.00 0.60
C SER A 115 3.95 4.37 -0.57
N HIS A 116 5.24 4.01 -0.49
CA HIS A 116 6.18 4.23 -1.58
C HIS A 116 5.98 3.28 -2.77
N PHE A 117 5.22 2.21 -2.56
CA PHE A 117 4.98 1.13 -3.50
C PHE A 117 3.48 0.89 -3.69
N ASP A 118 3.11 0.21 -4.77
CA ASP A 118 1.77 -0.33 -5.02
C ASP A 118 1.56 -1.67 -4.30
N ARG A 119 0.38 -2.29 -4.42
CA ARG A 119 0.06 -3.54 -3.72
C ARG A 119 1.15 -4.59 -3.92
N MET A 120 1.64 -5.14 -2.81
CA MET A 120 2.68 -6.15 -2.74
C MET A 120 2.28 -7.26 -1.77
N VAL A 121 2.49 -8.52 -2.16
CA VAL A 121 2.34 -9.71 -1.31
C VAL A 121 3.59 -10.56 -1.43
N LEU A 122 4.20 -10.89 -0.30
CA LEU A 122 5.40 -11.70 -0.18
C LEU A 122 5.02 -12.99 0.55
N VAL A 123 5.36 -14.13 -0.04
CA VAL A 123 5.07 -15.45 0.53
C VAL A 123 6.38 -16.18 0.77
N ASP A 124 6.61 -16.59 2.02
CA ASP A 124 7.79 -17.29 2.52
C ASP A 124 9.13 -16.63 2.12
N ARG A 125 9.11 -15.32 1.80
CA ARG A 125 10.25 -14.56 1.25
C ARG A 125 10.84 -15.21 -0.02
N ARG A 126 10.03 -15.96 -0.77
CA ARG A 126 10.42 -16.71 -1.98
C ARG A 126 9.66 -16.26 -3.22
N VAL A 127 8.42 -15.80 -3.05
CA VAL A 127 7.60 -15.30 -4.14
C VAL A 127 7.06 -13.94 -3.76
N ALA A 128 7.17 -12.99 -4.69
CA ALA A 128 6.57 -11.67 -4.59
C ALA A 128 5.50 -11.50 -5.66
N VAL A 129 4.34 -10.99 -5.28
CA VAL A 129 3.29 -10.55 -6.22
C VAL A 129 3.14 -9.04 -6.07
N ILE A 130 3.50 -8.30 -7.11
CA ILE A 130 3.42 -6.84 -7.15
C ILE A 130 2.40 -6.40 -8.19
N SER A 131 1.57 -5.40 -7.89
CA SER A 131 0.70 -4.79 -8.90
C SER A 131 1.55 -4.01 -9.91
N THR A 132 1.28 -4.20 -11.21
CA THR A 132 2.00 -3.49 -12.30
C THR A 132 1.39 -2.13 -12.61
N ALA A 133 0.14 -1.93 -12.19
CA ALA A 133 -0.58 -0.68 -12.30
C ALA A 133 -1.53 -0.50 -11.11
N ASN A 134 -1.90 0.76 -10.86
CA ASN A 134 -2.82 1.15 -9.78
C ASN A 134 -4.30 0.87 -10.12
N ASP A 135 -4.58 0.02 -11.11
CA ASP A 135 -5.93 -0.41 -11.48
C ASP A 135 -6.31 -1.76 -10.86
N HIS A 136 -5.36 -2.46 -10.22
CA HIS A 136 -5.51 -3.82 -9.71
C HIS A 136 -5.90 -4.85 -10.78
N VAL A 137 -5.71 -4.53 -12.07
CA VAL A 137 -6.06 -5.38 -13.21
C VAL A 137 -4.91 -6.29 -13.59
N THR A 138 -3.68 -5.84 -13.35
CA THR A 138 -2.47 -6.58 -13.70
C THR A 138 -1.49 -6.62 -12.53
N ALA A 139 -0.87 -7.77 -12.34
CA ALA A 139 0.19 -7.98 -11.36
C ALA A 139 1.30 -8.82 -11.97
N THR A 140 2.47 -8.80 -11.34
CA THR A 140 3.60 -9.65 -11.69
C THR A 140 3.94 -10.51 -10.49
N ALA A 141 3.94 -11.82 -10.69
CA ALA A 141 4.53 -12.80 -9.80
C ALA A 141 6.03 -12.93 -10.12
N ILE A 142 6.87 -12.93 -9.09
CA ILE A 142 8.33 -12.93 -9.20
C ILE A 142 8.87 -13.98 -8.23
N ALA A 143 9.73 -14.86 -8.72
CA ALA A 143 10.39 -15.91 -7.93
C ALA A 143 11.93 -15.83 -7.99
N ASP A 144 12.48 -14.79 -8.65
CA ASP A 144 13.92 -14.52 -8.63
C ASP A 144 14.39 -14.17 -7.20
N PRO A 145 15.33 -14.91 -6.60
CA PRO A 145 15.76 -14.65 -5.22
C PRO A 145 16.37 -13.26 -5.00
N GLY A 146 17.07 -12.70 -6.00
CA GLY A 146 17.67 -11.38 -5.89
C GLY A 146 16.62 -10.27 -5.87
N VAL A 147 15.65 -10.34 -6.79
CA VAL A 147 14.54 -9.38 -6.85
C VAL A 147 13.62 -9.54 -5.63
N VAL A 148 13.29 -10.77 -5.24
CA VAL A 148 12.48 -11.02 -4.05
C VAL A 148 13.19 -10.52 -2.79
N GLY A 149 14.49 -10.77 -2.65
CA GLY A 149 15.29 -10.23 -1.54
C GLY A 149 15.22 -8.70 -1.44
N PHE A 150 15.37 -8.00 -2.57
CA PHE A 150 15.22 -6.55 -2.62
C PHE A 150 13.81 -6.07 -2.23
N LEU A 151 12.76 -6.72 -2.73
CA LEU A 151 11.37 -6.37 -2.41
C LEU A 151 11.05 -6.63 -0.93
N VAL A 152 11.61 -7.69 -0.37
CA VAL A 152 11.51 -8.01 1.06
C VAL A 152 12.21 -6.92 1.89
N ASP A 153 13.40 -6.47 1.51
CA ASP A 153 14.09 -5.38 2.23
C ASP A 153 13.30 -4.07 2.16
N LEU A 154 12.68 -3.78 1.01
CA LEU A 154 11.78 -2.63 0.87
C LEU A 154 10.56 -2.74 1.80
N TYR A 155 9.97 -3.94 1.90
CA TYR A 155 8.88 -4.22 2.84
C TYR A 155 9.32 -4.02 4.29
N GLU A 156 10.45 -4.60 4.71
CA GLU A 156 10.91 -4.53 6.10
C GLU A 156 11.23 -3.09 6.52
N ARG A 157 11.76 -2.26 5.61
CA ARG A 157 11.92 -0.82 5.86
C ARG A 157 10.56 -0.15 6.09
N ALA A 158 9.56 -0.44 5.28
CA ALA A 158 8.22 0.11 5.52
C ALA A 158 7.60 -0.43 6.81
N TRP A 159 7.83 -1.70 7.14
CA TRP A 159 7.38 -2.34 8.36
C TRP A 159 7.98 -1.65 9.59
N SER A 160 9.29 -1.40 9.60
CA SER A 160 10.00 -0.78 10.71
C SER A 160 9.54 0.65 11.00
N HIS A 161 9.18 1.41 9.96
CA HIS A 161 8.66 2.78 10.10
C HIS A 161 7.15 2.82 10.38
N GLY A 162 6.44 1.73 10.10
CA GLY A 162 5.00 1.64 10.31
C GLY A 162 4.61 1.68 11.78
N LYS A 163 3.51 2.38 12.08
CA LYS A 163 2.88 2.39 13.40
C LYS A 163 1.94 1.21 13.55
N SER A 164 1.97 0.51 14.68
CA SER A 164 0.98 -0.53 15.03
C SER A 164 -0.43 -0.04 14.74
N PHE A 165 -1.27 -0.85 14.10
CA PHE A 165 -2.66 -0.50 13.82
C PHE A 165 -3.47 -0.59 15.12
N ASN A 166 -3.32 0.43 15.97
CA ASN A 166 -4.04 0.51 17.23
C ASN A 166 -5.52 0.79 16.95
N LEU A 167 -6.39 -0.08 17.48
CA LEU A 167 -7.85 0.02 17.35
C LEU A 167 -8.49 1.01 18.33
N THR A 168 -7.70 1.97 18.81
CA THR A 168 -8.18 3.03 19.69
C THR A 168 -9.29 3.86 19.03
N GLY A 169 -10.14 4.51 19.84
CA GLY A 169 -11.26 5.31 19.33
C GLY A 169 -10.83 6.42 18.34
N PRO A 170 -11.73 6.94 17.49
CA PRO A 170 -11.40 7.84 16.38
C PRO A 170 -10.54 9.05 16.76
N ARG A 171 -10.71 9.60 17.97
CA ARG A 171 -9.94 10.74 18.47
C ARG A 171 -8.47 10.40 18.74
N ALA A 172 -8.20 9.23 19.30
CA ALA A 172 -6.84 8.76 19.55
C ALA A 172 -6.12 8.45 18.23
N ALA A 173 -6.80 7.75 17.31
CA ALA A 173 -6.29 7.52 15.96
C ALA A 173 -5.97 8.83 15.24
N SER A 174 -6.86 9.83 15.31
CA SER A 174 -6.63 11.15 14.71
C SER A 174 -5.37 11.82 15.25
N THR A 175 -5.18 11.82 16.57
CA THR A 175 -4.02 12.44 17.23
C THR A 175 -2.72 11.76 16.81
N GLU A 176 -2.74 10.44 16.62
CA GLU A 176 -1.55 9.65 16.29
C GLU A 176 -1.10 9.82 14.83
N VAL A 177 -2.02 9.93 13.86
CA VAL A 177 -1.68 9.81 12.43
C VAL A 177 -1.98 11.03 11.57
N VAL A 178 -2.89 11.93 11.99
CA VAL A 178 -3.22 13.14 11.21
C VAL A 178 -2.01 14.07 11.03
N PRO A 179 -1.14 14.29 12.04
CA PRO A 179 0.07 15.10 11.85
C PRO A 179 0.99 14.55 10.75
N GLU A 180 1.19 13.24 10.67
CA GLU A 180 2.04 12.62 9.64
C GLU A 180 1.40 12.68 8.25
N ILE A 181 0.08 12.45 8.16
CA ILE A 181 -0.67 12.67 6.92
C ILE A 181 -0.50 14.11 6.42
N ARG A 182 -0.66 15.11 7.30
CA ARG A 182 -0.51 16.52 6.93
C ARG A 182 0.92 16.85 6.53
N THR A 183 1.91 16.37 7.28
CA THR A 183 3.34 16.54 6.96
C THR A 183 3.62 16.02 5.56
N ARG A 184 3.10 14.82 5.23
CA ARG A 184 3.29 14.26 3.90
C ARG A 184 2.56 15.03 2.80
N ILE A 185 1.34 15.51 3.05
CA ILE A 185 0.63 16.39 2.11
C ILE A 185 1.46 17.66 1.84
N LYS A 186 2.00 18.30 2.88
CA LYS A 186 2.85 19.50 2.77
C LYS A 186 4.08 19.19 1.88
N GLU A 187 4.81 18.12 2.18
CA GLU A 187 6.00 17.71 1.42
C GLU A 187 5.70 17.46 -0.07
N LEU A 188 4.63 16.72 -0.37
CA LEU A 188 4.29 16.39 -1.75
C LEU A 188 3.74 17.60 -2.52
N LEU A 189 3.07 18.54 -1.83
CA LEU A 189 2.68 19.83 -2.41
C LEU A 189 3.91 20.65 -2.80
N MET A 190 4.92 20.73 -1.93
CA MET A 190 6.17 21.44 -2.21
C MET A 190 6.98 20.79 -3.34
N ALA A 191 6.90 19.46 -3.46
CA ALA A 191 7.48 18.73 -4.59
C ALA A 191 6.71 18.93 -5.92
N GLY A 192 5.62 19.69 -5.92
CA GLY A 192 4.86 20.04 -7.14
C GLY A 192 3.91 18.94 -7.62
N HIS A 193 3.58 17.94 -6.79
CA HIS A 193 2.65 16.89 -7.18
C HIS A 193 1.19 17.39 -7.25
N SER A 194 0.41 16.80 -8.16
CA SER A 194 -1.01 17.13 -8.27
C SER A 194 -1.82 16.63 -7.08
N GLY A 195 -2.90 17.32 -6.71
CA GLY A 195 -3.75 16.89 -5.58
C GLY A 195 -4.31 15.47 -5.75
N ALA A 196 -4.61 15.05 -6.97
CA ALA A 196 -5.04 13.67 -7.24
C ALA A 196 -3.92 12.64 -6.97
N TYR A 197 -2.66 12.97 -7.30
CA TYR A 197 -1.51 12.14 -6.95
C TYR A 197 -1.33 12.07 -5.43
N ILE A 198 -1.38 13.21 -4.75
CA ILE A 198 -1.17 13.31 -3.29
C ILE A 198 -2.25 12.54 -2.54
N ALA A 199 -3.52 12.80 -2.85
CA ALA A 199 -4.67 12.10 -2.30
C ALA A 199 -4.44 10.58 -2.34
N ARG A 200 -4.09 10.06 -3.54
CA ARG A 200 -3.74 8.65 -3.76
C ARG A 200 -2.59 8.17 -2.87
N ARG A 201 -1.50 8.93 -2.82
CA ARG A 201 -0.28 8.58 -2.12
C ARG A 201 -0.47 8.42 -0.61
N VAL A 202 -1.34 9.23 0.00
CA VAL A 202 -1.64 9.20 1.44
C VAL A 202 -2.90 8.39 1.80
N GLY A 203 -3.59 7.81 0.83
CA GLY A 203 -4.77 6.97 1.10
C GLY A 203 -6.06 7.75 1.37
N LEU A 204 -6.17 9.03 0.98
CA LEU A 204 -7.31 9.91 1.33
C LEU A 204 -8.23 10.29 0.17
N ARG A 205 -9.55 10.04 0.29
CA ARG A 205 -10.51 10.34 -0.78
C ARG A 205 -10.39 11.81 -1.16
N LYS A 206 -10.68 12.20 -2.40
CA LYS A 206 -10.54 13.61 -2.84
C LYS A 206 -11.12 14.60 -1.82
N ARG A 207 -12.34 14.35 -1.34
CA ARG A 207 -12.98 15.18 -0.30
C ARG A 207 -12.18 15.25 1.01
N ALA A 208 -11.64 14.12 1.49
CA ALA A 208 -10.84 14.11 2.70
C ALA A 208 -9.51 14.84 2.49
N TYR A 209 -8.84 14.62 1.36
CA TYR A 209 -7.65 15.37 0.96
C TYR A 209 -7.92 16.89 0.92
N ASP A 210 -9.01 17.31 0.28
CA ASP A 210 -9.40 18.72 0.18
C ASP A 210 -9.62 19.33 1.58
N ASN A 211 -10.22 18.58 2.51
CA ASN A 211 -10.38 19.00 3.91
C ASN A 211 -9.04 19.18 4.63
N HIS A 212 -8.08 18.27 4.42
CA HIS A 212 -6.73 18.42 5.00
C HIS A 212 -6.02 19.64 4.43
N VAL A 213 -6.09 19.88 3.12
CA VAL A 213 -5.51 21.07 2.48
C VAL A 213 -6.18 22.35 3.00
N ALA A 214 -7.50 22.36 3.16
CA ALA A 214 -8.21 23.50 3.74
C ALA A 214 -7.77 23.77 5.19
N ALA A 215 -7.60 22.73 6.00
CA ALA A 215 -7.08 22.88 7.37
C ALA A 215 -5.65 23.44 7.39
N ILE A 216 -4.75 22.95 6.52
CA ILE A 216 -3.38 23.45 6.39
C ILE A 216 -3.38 24.93 5.94
N LYS A 217 -4.27 25.31 5.02
CA LYS A 217 -4.42 26.70 4.58
C LYS A 217 -4.82 27.62 5.74
N VAL A 218 -5.80 27.22 6.54
CA VAL A 218 -6.23 27.97 7.72
C VAL A 218 -5.09 28.10 8.72
N GLU A 219 -4.40 27.00 9.01
CA GLU A 219 -3.26 26.95 9.93
C GLU A 219 -2.13 27.93 9.54
N LEU A 220 -1.88 28.07 8.24
CA LEU A 220 -0.80 28.93 7.72
C LEU A 220 -1.28 30.32 7.27
N GLY A 221 -2.57 30.63 7.35
CA GLY A 221 -3.13 31.90 6.86
C GLY A 221 -3.09 32.05 5.33
N ALA A 222 -3.14 30.95 4.59
CA ALA A 222 -3.14 30.93 3.13
C ALA A 222 -4.56 31.04 2.55
N SER A 223 -4.81 32.03 1.70
CA SER A 223 -6.09 32.20 0.98
C SER A 223 -6.22 31.27 -0.23
N ASN A 224 -5.10 30.89 -0.85
CA ASN A 224 -5.08 30.09 -2.07
C ASN A 224 -3.87 29.12 -2.09
N LEU A 225 -3.82 28.23 -3.09
CA LEU A 225 -2.80 27.19 -3.17
C LEU A 225 -1.40 27.73 -3.46
N VAL A 226 -1.31 28.81 -4.25
CA VAL A 226 -0.03 29.47 -4.55
C VAL A 226 0.55 30.10 -3.29
N GLN A 227 -0.27 30.85 -2.55
CA GLN A 227 0.12 31.44 -1.27
C GLN A 227 0.52 30.36 -0.27
N LEU A 228 -0.22 29.24 -0.22
CA LEU A 228 0.14 28.09 0.62
C LEU A 228 1.54 27.57 0.30
N GLY A 229 1.86 27.40 -0.99
CA GLY A 229 3.20 26.95 -1.41
C GLY A 229 4.33 27.87 -0.93
N VAL A 230 4.14 29.20 -1.04
CA VAL A 230 5.12 30.18 -0.55
C VAL A 230 5.31 30.08 0.98
N LEU A 231 4.23 29.91 1.73
CA LEU A 231 4.28 29.80 3.19
C LEU A 231 4.94 28.51 3.65
N LEU A 232 4.64 27.38 3.00
CA LEU A 232 5.29 26.10 3.29
C LEU A 232 6.80 26.14 3.04
N ALA A 233 7.23 26.77 1.96
CA ALA A 233 8.66 26.94 1.67
C ALA A 233 9.38 27.76 2.75
N ARG A 234 8.73 28.80 3.29
CA ARG A 234 9.26 29.61 4.40
C ARG A 234 9.31 28.84 5.71
N GLU A 235 8.28 28.06 6.02
CA GLU A 235 8.22 27.17 7.19
C GLU A 235 9.42 26.19 7.18
N GLN A 236 9.74 25.57 6.05
CA GLN A 236 10.89 24.67 5.92
C GLN A 236 12.25 25.37 6.08
N GLN A 237 12.38 26.60 5.59
CA GLN A 237 13.62 27.37 5.73
C GLN A 237 13.89 27.75 7.18
N GLY A 238 12.86 28.15 7.94
CA GLY A 238 12.98 28.43 9.38
C GLY A 238 13.43 27.19 10.16
N VAL A 239 12.80 26.03 9.93
CA VAL A 239 13.18 24.76 10.59
C VAL A 239 14.63 24.36 10.28
N ARG A 240 15.09 24.55 9.04
CA ARG A 240 16.49 24.26 8.66
C ARG A 240 17.50 25.21 9.31
N GLN A 241 17.17 26.49 9.46
CA GLN A 241 18.03 27.47 10.12
C GLN A 241 18.16 27.20 11.61
N ASP A 242 17.07 26.83 12.28
CA ASP A 242 17.07 26.47 13.70
C ASP A 242 17.89 25.20 13.97
N GLN A 243 17.80 24.18 13.11
CA GLN A 243 18.60 22.95 13.25
C GLN A 243 20.10 23.18 13.01
N ALA A 244 20.46 24.09 12.09
CA ALA A 244 21.84 24.48 11.83
C ALA A 244 22.44 25.36 12.93
N ALA A 245 21.62 26.04 13.73
CA ALA A 245 22.07 26.85 14.87
C ALA A 245 22.27 26.03 16.17
N VAL A 246 21.76 24.79 16.22
CA VAL A 246 21.82 23.90 17.38
C VAL A 246 22.88 22.77 17.22
N SER A 247 23.48 22.66 16.03
CA SER A 247 24.60 21.73 15.74
C SER A 247 25.94 22.45 15.79
#